data_AF-A0A6G6F504-F1
#
_entry.id   AF-A0A6G6F504-F1
#
_cell.length_a   1.000
_cell.length_b   1.000
_cell.length_c   1.000
_cell.angle_alpha   90.00
_cell.angle_beta   90.00
_cell.angle_gamma   90.00
#
_symmetry.space_group_name_H-M   'P 1'
#
loop_
_entity.id
_entity.type
_entity.pdbx_description
1 polymer ?
#
loop_
_entity_poly.entity_id
_entity_poly.type
_entity_poly.pdbx_seq_one_letter_code
_entity_poly.pdbx_strand_id
1 'polypeptide(L)'
;MKNPIATIATVAALSLTILAPASQAMEQELDMLTQSVVNALRVEGFDTSNVENLTLGQVAEIKGVMESGMTATDRSKIERLLDGK
;
A
#
# COMPACT_ATOMS: atom_id res chain seq x y z
N MET A 1 25.46 21.44 -47.84
CA MET A 1 24.64 20.29 -48.27
C MET A 1 24.69 19.27 -47.13
N LYS A 2 23.74 19.22 -46.20
CA LYS A 2 22.52 18.37 -46.18
C LYS A 2 22.83 16.87 -46.26
N ASN A 3 22.77 16.13 -45.14
CA ASN A 3 21.71 15.13 -44.87
C ASN A 3 21.88 14.41 -43.49
N PRO A 4 20.76 14.12 -42.77
CA PRO A 4 20.74 13.52 -41.43
C PRO A 4 20.63 11.98 -41.48
N ILE A 5 21.33 11.26 -40.59
CA ILE A 5 21.18 9.80 -40.45
C ILE A 5 20.30 9.46 -39.23
N ALA A 6 19.08 9.06 -39.59
CA ALA A 6 18.10 8.17 -38.97
C ALA A 6 18.29 7.71 -37.51
N THR A 7 17.33 8.14 -36.69
CA THR A 7 16.89 7.54 -35.43
C THR A 7 16.48 6.07 -35.61
N ILE A 8 17.03 5.18 -34.79
CA ILE A 8 16.58 3.79 -34.65
C ILE A 8 15.64 3.72 -33.45
N ALA A 9 14.34 3.60 -33.72
CA ALA A 9 13.33 3.33 -32.70
C ALA A 9 12.96 1.83 -32.77
N THR A 10 13.69 1.01 -32.02
CA THR A 10 13.31 -0.40 -31.83
C THR A 10 12.30 -0.47 -30.69
N VAL A 11 11.01 -0.45 -31.02
CA VAL A 11 9.94 -0.71 -30.05
C VAL A 11 9.82 -2.23 -29.89
N ALA A 12 10.41 -2.75 -28.82
CA ALA A 12 10.13 -4.11 -28.37
C ALA A 12 8.70 -4.15 -27.81
N ALA A 13 7.75 -4.63 -28.61
CA ALA A 13 6.42 -4.96 -28.12
C ALA A 13 6.53 -6.18 -27.19
N LEU A 14 6.64 -5.94 -25.87
CA LEU A 14 6.48 -6.96 -24.85
C LEU A 14 5.01 -7.39 -24.80
N SER A 15 4.68 -8.44 -25.54
CA SER A 15 3.42 -9.16 -25.45
C SER A 15 3.36 -9.96 -24.14
N LEU A 16 3.09 -9.29 -23.01
CA LEU A 16 2.81 -9.93 -21.73
C LEU A 16 1.33 -10.35 -21.69
N THR A 17 1.02 -11.54 -22.24
CA THR A 17 -0.33 -12.13 -22.22
C THR A 17 -0.39 -13.36 -21.31
N ILE A 18 0.04 -13.25 -20.05
CA ILE A 18 -0.30 -14.27 -19.04
C ILE A 18 -0.17 -13.69 -17.62
N LEU A 19 -1.26 -13.10 -17.09
CA LEU A 19 -1.40 -12.81 -15.65
C LEU A 19 -2.88 -12.93 -15.28
N ALA A 20 -3.32 -14.09 -14.81
CA ALA A 20 -4.70 -14.28 -14.33
C ALA A 20 -4.88 -15.32 -13.19
N PRO A 21 -3.84 -15.67 -12.41
CA PRO A 21 -4.09 -16.11 -11.02
C PRO A 21 -3.27 -15.36 -9.95
N ALA A 22 -2.37 -14.43 -10.31
CA ALA A 22 -1.55 -13.72 -9.33
C ALA A 22 -2.30 -12.62 -8.55
N SER A 23 -3.41 -12.10 -9.09
CA SER A 23 -4.18 -11.03 -8.44
C SER A 23 -4.95 -11.51 -7.22
N GLN A 24 -5.55 -12.71 -7.27
CA GLN A 24 -6.43 -13.23 -6.22
C GLN A 24 -5.68 -13.58 -4.92
N ALA A 25 -4.48 -14.17 -5.05
CA ALA A 25 -3.65 -14.48 -3.89
C ALA A 25 -3.15 -13.20 -3.19
N MET A 26 -2.86 -12.16 -3.96
CA MET A 26 -2.45 -10.86 -3.43
C MET A 26 -3.61 -10.17 -2.71
N GLU A 27 -4.82 -10.20 -3.26
CA GLU A 27 -6.02 -9.63 -2.62
C GLU A 27 -6.29 -10.25 -1.25
N GLN A 28 -6.23 -11.58 -1.13
CA GLN A 28 -6.42 -12.26 0.17
C GLN A 28 -5.35 -11.88 1.20
N GLU A 29 -4.09 -11.77 0.78
CA GLU A 29 -3.00 -11.39 1.67
C GLU A 29 -3.16 -9.95 2.19
N LEU A 30 -3.62 -9.04 1.33
CA LEU A 30 -3.92 -7.65 1.68
C LEU A 30 -5.10 -7.53 2.64
N ASP A 31 -6.15 -8.33 2.44
CA ASP A 31 -7.28 -8.40 3.36
C ASP A 31 -6.85 -8.90 4.74
N MET A 32 -6.04 -9.97 4.79
CA MET A 32 -5.50 -10.49 6.05
C MET A 32 -4.63 -9.47 6.77
N LEU A 33 -3.77 -8.76 6.03
CA LEU A 33 -2.94 -7.69 6.57
C LEU A 33 -3.81 -6.57 7.17
N THR A 34 -4.82 -6.12 6.43
CA THR A 34 -5.73 -5.06 6.87
C THR A 34 -6.49 -5.48 8.13
N GLN A 35 -7.02 -6.70 8.17
CA GLN A 35 -7.71 -7.23 9.35
C GLN A 35 -6.80 -7.34 10.58
N SER A 36 -5.54 -7.75 10.39
CA SER A 36 -4.55 -7.79 11.47
C SER A 36 -4.32 -6.39 12.06
N VAL A 37 -4.15 -5.39 11.19
CA VAL A 37 -3.97 -3.99 11.61
C VAL A 37 -5.21 -3.44 12.31
N VAL A 38 -6.42 -3.68 11.77
CA VAL A 38 -7.68 -3.28 12.41
C VAL A 38 -7.79 -3.85 13.82
N ASN A 39 -7.52 -5.15 13.99
CA ASN A 39 -7.61 -5.78 15.29
C ASN A 39 -6.60 -5.18 16.28
N ALA A 40 -5.36 -4.98 15.84
CA ALA A 40 -4.34 -4.37 16.66
C ALA A 40 -4.72 -2.93 17.06
N LEU A 41 -5.18 -2.10 16.12
CA LEU A 41 -5.66 -0.75 16.37
C LEU A 41 -6.80 -0.72 17.39
N ARG A 42 -7.75 -1.65 17.27
CA ARG A 42 -8.88 -1.77 18.21
C ARG A 42 -8.44 -2.14 19.61
N VAL A 43 -7.43 -3.01 19.75
CA VAL A 43 -6.83 -3.36 21.05
C VAL A 43 -6.16 -2.14 21.70
N GLU A 44 -5.51 -1.30 20.90
CA GLU A 44 -4.89 -0.05 21.35
C GLU A 44 -5.88 1.12 21.55
N GLY A 45 -7.17 0.89 21.31
CA GLY A 45 -8.25 1.85 21.54
C GLY A 45 -8.46 2.89 20.44
N PHE A 46 -7.94 2.66 19.22
CA PHE A 46 -8.17 3.55 18.08
C PHE A 46 -9.57 3.35 17.47
N ASP A 47 -10.12 4.41 16.89
CA ASP A 47 -11.29 4.32 16.04
C ASP A 47 -10.89 3.77 14.65
N THR A 48 -11.37 2.59 14.31
CA THR A 48 -11.05 1.91 13.05
C THR A 48 -12.08 2.13 11.95
N SER A 49 -13.07 3.00 12.15
CA SER A 49 -14.19 3.20 11.22
C SER A 49 -13.77 3.64 9.82
N ASN A 50 -12.57 4.22 9.69
CA ASN A 50 -12.04 4.73 8.43
C ASN A 50 -10.83 3.93 7.92
N VAL A 51 -10.49 2.77 8.51
CA VAL A 51 -9.31 2.00 8.07
C VAL A 51 -9.42 1.59 6.59
N GLU A 52 -10.62 1.34 6.11
CA GLU A 52 -10.91 1.01 4.71
C GLU A 52 -10.63 2.17 3.72
N ASN A 53 -10.45 3.40 4.22
CA ASN A 53 -10.00 4.54 3.42
C ASN A 53 -8.47 4.67 3.36
N LEU A 54 -7.74 3.84 4.11
CA LEU A 54 -6.28 3.87 4.12
C LEU A 54 -5.72 3.19 2.88
N THR A 55 -4.69 3.81 2.32
CA THR A 55 -3.85 3.15 1.32
C THR A 55 -3.04 2.01 1.97
N LEU A 56 -2.66 1.01 1.16
CA LEU A 56 -1.81 -0.09 1.63
C LEU A 56 -0.49 0.39 2.27
N GLY A 57 0.07 1.49 1.76
CA GLY A 57 1.27 2.09 2.35
C GLY A 57 1.03 2.61 3.76
N GLN A 58 -0.13 3.23 4.01
CA GLN A 58 -0.52 3.68 5.35
C GLN A 58 -0.80 2.50 6.28
N VAL A 59 -1.44 1.44 5.79
CA VAL A 59 -1.67 0.21 6.58
C VAL A 59 -0.33 -0.43 6.99
N ALA A 60 0.62 -0.52 6.05
CA ALA A 60 1.96 -1.05 6.34
C ALA A 60 2.74 -0.18 7.33
N GLU A 61 2.62 1.14 7.22
CA GLU A 61 3.23 2.09 8.15
C GLU A 61 2.68 1.93 9.58
N ILE A 62 1.35 1.85 9.72
CA ILE A 62 0.70 1.59 11.01
C ILE A 62 1.21 0.28 11.58
N LYS A 63 1.21 -0.80 10.79
CA LYS A 63 1.73 -2.10 11.22
C LYS A 63 3.16 -2.00 11.75
N GLY A 64 4.04 -1.31 11.01
CA GLY A 64 5.44 -1.13 11.41
C GLY A 64 5.57 -0.44 12.75
N VAL A 65 4.81 0.63 12.99
CA VAL A 65 4.77 1.35 14.28
C VAL A 65 4.30 0.44 15.40
N MET A 66 3.24 -0.33 15.17
CA MET A 66 2.68 -1.24 16.17
C MET A 66 3.67 -2.34 16.57
N GLU A 67 4.46 -2.84 15.62
CA GLU A 67 5.50 -3.85 15.86
C GLU A 67 6.74 -3.28 16.56
N SER A 68 7.12 -2.02 16.28
CA SER A 68 8.29 -1.38 16.88
C SER A 68 8.06 -0.84 18.30
N GLY A 69 6.81 -0.86 18.77
CA GLY A 69 6.40 -0.19 20.00
C GLY A 69 6.01 1.26 19.73
N MET A 70 4.77 1.59 20.11
CA MET A 70 4.13 2.86 19.76
C MET A 70 4.47 3.96 20.77
N THR A 71 5.00 5.09 20.29
CA THR A 71 5.17 6.29 21.11
C THR A 71 3.93 7.18 21.07
N ALA A 72 3.87 8.20 21.94
CA ALA A 72 2.79 9.20 21.90
C ALA A 72 2.72 9.94 20.55
N THR A 73 3.87 10.25 19.95
CA THR A 73 3.95 10.88 18.62
C THR A 73 3.38 9.97 17.54
N ASP A 74 3.69 8.67 17.62
CA ASP A 74 3.18 7.70 16.66
C ASP A 74 1.68 7.52 16.78
N ARG A 75 1.16 7.49 18.02
CA ARG A 75 -0.29 7.46 18.27
C ARG A 75 -1.01 8.64 17.60
N SER A 76 -0.54 9.86 17.80
CA SER A 76 -1.13 11.04 17.14
C SER A 76 -0.96 11.05 15.62
N LYS A 77 0.02 10.32 15.08
CA LYS A 77 0.16 10.13 13.64
C LYS A 77 -0.86 9.14 13.11
N ILE A 78 -1.04 8.00 13.79
CA ILE A 78 -2.04 6.98 13.46
C ILE A 78 -3.45 7.60 13.52
N GLU A 79 -3.77 8.36 14.55
CA GLU A 79 -5.06 9.09 14.66
C GLU A 79 -5.31 9.99 13.45
N ARG A 80 -4.31 10.78 13.01
CA ARG A 80 -4.47 11.63 11.82
C ARG A 80 -4.70 10.84 10.53
N LEU A 81 -3.99 9.72 10.38
CA LEU A 81 -4.20 8.81 9.24
C LEU A 81 -5.64 8.28 9.23
N LEU A 82 -6.16 7.88 10.40
CA LEU A 82 -7.52 7.37 10.56
C LEU A 82 -8.60 8.46 10.41
N ASP A 83 -8.29 9.70 10.81
CA ASP A 83 -9.17 10.86 10.61
C ASP A 83 -9.20 11.35 9.15
N GLY A 84 -8.31 10.83 8.30
CA GLY A 84 -8.16 11.27 6.91
C GLY A 84 -7.58 12.70 6.79
N LYS A 85 -6.69 13.10 7.72
CA LYS A 85 -6.11 14.45 7.81
C LYS A 85 -4.59 14.50 7.69
#